data_AF-A0A2G5TGW6-F1
#
_entry.id   AF-A0A2G5TGW6-F1
#
_cell.length_a   1.000
_cell.length_b   1.000
_cell.length_c   1.000
_cell.angle_alpha   90.00
_cell.angle_beta   90.00
_cell.angle_gamma   90.00
#
_symmetry.space_group_name_H-M   'P 1'
#
loop_
_entity.id
_entity.type
_entity.pdbx_description
1 polymer ?
#
loop_
_entity_poly.entity_id
_entity_poly.type
_entity_poly.pdbx_seq_one_letter_code
_entity_poly.pdbx_strand_id
1 'polypeptide(L)'
;MTNDVEMKTEQEELPAFPTVHVLQVVKDAQQQHGLRHGDYARYRKYCAAKLERMRKAMKFTNTHNCQKRRPAKFVKKWLNAEAIHNVQYLNFGIFESERRYAEAMIDKITLEDNPEKSRKRFTMINSLRKAVLHATNLEKIVQESDRFDAPTKLEAQAYAAWMRGMCAFESRNWQKASESLKLAKTVYEKLAEATNNTTLSSLFKGRCREIQPQLRLCEFNIAESPGAVGTMTELMELRMQMGEGGDSSVDKLISEMRASATSAEFVTIEWGGMKSTVDDDKAKQVIQEWKQTEIELAQCQTPKERMALFEKATADTRDAIDRISDIIRRKSSENADTTVLQSIKAYLEFLKMNGTASRYLAIIDNTKSEKKNKPQDLLRLYDSVIEIYKEVSETPGAEYDKNLIEAFEVKVEYYRAFRCFYMSSSYSALHKYSEAAALFDRTLSRIQEAEGKLKKLKSNSYITNETAQSLSELRSEVDAAKISVRAARLAAAAGDIKTDSEVAKTIDERPLLETVNEWRQWNVRESLRDKKTIPVASLPPAFIPMPNKPIFFDLANFHLTMPDVEDRLEKLQKDRDAQTPKKSGKGGSAAPNTSASKEGEGQQGISGMVTGWFWGKK
;
A
#
# COMPACT_ATOMS: atom_id res chain seq x y z
N MET A 1 -4.25 -64.97 38.04
CA MET A 1 -4.76 -63.60 37.95
C MET A 1 -3.56 -62.70 37.66
N THR A 2 -3.26 -62.53 36.38
CA THR A 2 -2.21 -61.64 35.88
C THR A 2 -2.88 -60.33 35.53
N ASN A 3 -2.51 -59.25 36.22
CA ASN A 3 -3.00 -57.91 35.96
C ASN A 3 -2.27 -57.34 34.74
N ASP A 4 -2.97 -57.28 33.60
CA ASP A 4 -2.55 -56.50 32.45
C ASP A 4 -2.85 -55.02 32.73
N VAL A 5 -1.78 -54.22 32.79
CA VAL A 5 -1.86 -52.75 32.86
C VAL A 5 -1.96 -52.23 31.43
N GLU A 6 -3.15 -51.82 31.02
CA GLU A 6 -3.36 -51.07 29.79
C GLU A 6 -2.73 -49.67 29.92
N MET A 7 -1.61 -49.45 29.24
CA MET A 7 -1.06 -48.10 29.04
C MET A 7 -1.96 -47.34 28.05
N LYS A 8 -2.73 -46.38 28.56
CA LYS A 8 -3.39 -45.36 27.75
C LYS A 8 -2.32 -44.43 27.16
N THR A 9 -2.16 -44.47 25.85
CA THR A 9 -1.36 -43.50 25.10
C THR A 9 -2.08 -42.15 25.12
N GLU A 10 -1.55 -41.19 25.88
CA GLU A 10 -1.99 -39.79 25.81
C GLU A 10 -1.70 -39.25 24.40
N GLN A 11 -2.74 -38.91 23.65
CA GLN A 11 -2.61 -38.23 22.36
C GLN A 11 -2.38 -36.74 22.63
N GLU A 12 -1.14 -36.27 22.48
CA GLU A 12 -0.84 -34.84 22.46
C GLU A 12 -1.64 -34.16 21.32
N GLU A 13 -2.50 -33.20 21.67
CA GLU A 13 -3.25 -32.39 20.71
C GLU A 13 -2.26 -31.50 19.92
N LEU A 14 -1.97 -31.92 18.69
CA LEU A 14 -1.12 -31.15 17.78
C LEU A 14 -1.85 -29.87 17.31
N PRO A 15 -1.15 -28.74 17.13
CA PRO A 15 -1.76 -27.46 16.79
C PRO A 15 -2.50 -27.49 15.46
N ALA A 16 -3.60 -26.72 15.38
CA ALA A 16 -4.38 -26.51 14.17
C ALA A 16 -3.54 -25.88 13.06
N PHE A 17 -3.81 -26.26 11.80
CA PHE A 17 -3.15 -25.67 10.64
C PHE A 17 -3.78 -24.32 10.26
N PRO A 18 -2.99 -23.35 9.76
CA PRO A 18 -3.55 -22.13 9.19
C PRO A 18 -4.47 -22.43 8.01
N THR A 19 -5.48 -21.58 7.81
CA THR A 19 -6.43 -21.65 6.69
C THR A 19 -5.70 -21.69 5.34
N VAL A 20 -6.05 -22.63 4.48
CA VAL A 20 -5.51 -22.72 3.12
C VAL A 20 -6.60 -22.49 2.09
N HIS A 21 -6.47 -21.39 1.36
CA HIS A 21 -7.35 -21.07 0.24
C HIS A 21 -6.88 -21.80 -1.03
N VAL A 22 -7.44 -22.99 -1.28
CA VAL A 22 -7.13 -23.85 -2.42
C VAL A 22 -7.36 -23.12 -3.74
N LEU A 23 -8.47 -22.37 -3.85
CA LEU A 23 -8.81 -21.67 -5.08
C LEU A 23 -7.80 -20.55 -5.39
N GLN A 24 -7.38 -19.79 -4.38
CA GLN A 24 -6.36 -18.74 -4.49
C GLN A 24 -5.04 -19.33 -5.00
N VAL A 25 -4.55 -20.39 -4.34
CA VAL A 25 -3.28 -21.05 -4.70
C VAL A 25 -3.28 -21.53 -6.16
N VAL A 26 -4.40 -22.09 -6.62
CA VAL A 26 -4.55 -22.55 -8.00
C VAL A 26 -4.58 -21.38 -8.98
N LYS A 27 -5.40 -20.35 -8.72
CA LYS A 27 -5.54 -19.19 -9.63
C LYS A 27 -4.25 -18.38 -9.74
N ASP A 28 -3.55 -18.14 -8.64
CA ASP A 28 -2.26 -17.44 -8.63
C ASP A 28 -1.21 -18.23 -9.44
N ALA A 29 -1.14 -19.54 -9.22
CA ALA A 29 -0.22 -20.40 -9.97
C ALA A 29 -0.55 -20.44 -11.47
N GLN A 30 -1.84 -20.48 -11.83
CA GLN A 30 -2.30 -20.44 -13.22
C GLN A 30 -1.93 -19.11 -13.89
N GLN A 31 -2.22 -17.98 -13.24
CA GLN A 31 -1.94 -16.64 -13.78
C GLN A 31 -0.44 -16.38 -13.97
N GLN A 32 0.39 -16.73 -12.98
CA GLN A 32 1.85 -16.49 -13.03
C GLN A 32 2.58 -17.39 -14.03
N HIS A 33 2.11 -18.63 -14.25
CA HIS A 33 2.89 -19.65 -14.96
C HIS A 33 2.33 -20.05 -16.33
N GLY A 34 1.61 -19.15 -16.99
CA GLY A 34 1.32 -19.22 -18.43
C GLY A 34 -0.16 -19.17 -18.80
N LEU A 35 -1.07 -19.43 -17.87
CA LEU A 35 -2.51 -19.49 -18.19
C LEU A 35 -3.10 -18.11 -18.49
N ARG A 36 -2.44 -17.03 -18.06
CA ARG A 36 -2.76 -15.66 -18.52
C ARG A 36 -2.69 -15.52 -20.05
N HIS A 37 -1.86 -16.31 -20.73
CA HIS A 37 -1.71 -16.35 -22.19
C HIS A 37 -2.28 -17.63 -22.81
N GLY A 38 -3.02 -18.46 -22.05
CA GLY A 38 -3.56 -19.73 -22.52
C GLY A 38 -2.55 -20.87 -22.69
N ASP A 39 -1.31 -20.74 -22.19
CA ASP A 39 -0.28 -21.78 -22.35
C ASP A 39 -0.36 -22.85 -21.24
N TYR A 40 -1.16 -23.88 -21.51
CA TYR A 40 -1.31 -25.04 -20.62
C TYR A 40 -0.05 -25.94 -20.57
N ALA A 41 0.78 -25.94 -21.62
CA ALA A 41 1.99 -26.75 -21.66
C ALA A 41 3.05 -26.24 -20.69
N ARG A 42 3.22 -24.91 -20.63
CA ARG A 42 4.07 -24.25 -19.64
C ARG A 42 3.59 -24.48 -18.22
N TYR A 43 2.28 -24.33 -17.98
CA TYR A 43 1.69 -24.59 -16.66
C TYR A 43 1.89 -26.04 -16.20
N ARG A 44 1.70 -27.03 -17.09
CA ARG A 44 1.97 -28.45 -16.79
C ARG A 44 3.44 -28.69 -16.38
N LYS A 45 4.40 -28.10 -17.10
CA LYS A 45 5.84 -28.19 -16.78
C LYS A 45 6.13 -27.58 -15.42
N TYR A 46 5.55 -26.42 -15.12
CA TYR A 46 5.66 -25.79 -13.81
C TYR A 46 5.14 -26.70 -12.69
N CYS A 47 3.92 -27.25 -12.82
CA CYS A 47 3.35 -28.14 -11.82
C CYS A 47 4.22 -29.38 -11.59
N ALA A 48 4.78 -29.96 -12.65
CA ALA A 48 5.72 -31.08 -12.53
C ALA A 48 7.00 -30.71 -11.77
N ALA A 49 7.63 -29.58 -12.11
CA ALA A 49 8.84 -29.11 -11.45
C ALA A 49 8.59 -28.67 -9.99
N LYS A 50 7.42 -28.09 -9.70
CA LYS A 50 7.01 -27.74 -8.34
C LYS A 50 6.83 -28.99 -7.48
N LEU A 51 6.10 -29.98 -7.98
CA LEU A 51 5.95 -31.27 -7.29
C LEU A 51 7.30 -31.93 -7.02
N GLU A 52 8.23 -31.92 -7.97
CA GLU A 52 9.56 -32.51 -7.79
C GLU A 52 10.37 -31.79 -6.71
N ARG A 53 10.43 -30.45 -6.75
CA ARG A 53 11.10 -29.64 -5.73
C ARG A 53 10.51 -29.86 -4.36
N MET A 54 9.18 -29.88 -4.25
CA MET A 54 8.49 -30.14 -2.98
C MET A 54 8.77 -31.54 -2.45
N ARG A 55 8.76 -32.58 -3.30
CA ARG A 55 9.10 -33.95 -2.87
C ARG A 55 10.54 -34.07 -2.38
N LYS A 56 11.48 -33.35 -3.01
CA LYS A 56 12.88 -33.28 -2.56
C LYS A 56 13.00 -32.54 -1.22
N ALA A 57 12.36 -31.37 -1.09
CA ALA A 57 12.40 -30.55 0.13
C ALA A 57 11.82 -31.28 1.35
N MET A 58 10.68 -31.94 1.19
CA MET A 58 10.00 -32.68 2.26
C MET A 58 10.52 -34.11 2.45
N LYS A 59 11.58 -34.50 1.73
CA LYS A 59 12.12 -35.88 1.68
C LYS A 59 11.03 -36.93 1.40
N PHE A 60 10.00 -36.54 0.65
CA PHE A 60 8.88 -37.38 0.23
C PHE A 60 9.09 -37.84 -1.22
N THR A 61 10.24 -38.46 -1.49
CA THR A 61 10.56 -38.98 -2.82
C THR A 61 9.98 -40.38 -3.01
N ASN A 62 9.62 -40.72 -4.25
CA ASN A 62 9.25 -42.10 -4.57
C ASN A 62 10.46 -43.01 -4.36
N THR A 63 10.24 -44.20 -3.83
CA THR A 63 11.32 -45.14 -3.53
C THR A 63 11.48 -46.15 -4.65
N HIS A 64 12.72 -46.60 -4.84
CA HIS A 64 13.05 -47.74 -5.67
C HIS A 64 13.48 -48.87 -4.75
N ASN A 65 12.67 -49.92 -4.67
CA ASN A 65 13.03 -51.10 -3.90
C ASN A 65 14.01 -51.92 -4.72
N CYS A 66 15.29 -51.78 -4.38
CA CYS A 66 16.38 -52.55 -4.98
C CYS A 66 16.59 -53.82 -4.16
N GLN A 67 16.08 -54.95 -4.66
CA GLN A 67 16.37 -56.26 -4.08
C GLN A 67 17.58 -56.86 -4.79
N LYS A 68 18.51 -57.48 -4.06
CA LYS A 68 19.70 -58.12 -4.67
C LYS A 68 19.24 -59.08 -5.78
N ARG A 69 19.83 -58.95 -6.97
CA ARG A 69 19.54 -59.75 -8.19
C ARG A 69 18.16 -59.55 -8.84
N ARG A 70 17.43 -58.47 -8.53
CA ARG A 70 16.21 -58.08 -9.26
C ARG A 70 16.27 -56.61 -9.71
N PRO A 71 15.66 -56.25 -10.86
CA PRO A 71 15.57 -54.85 -11.26
C PRO A 71 14.76 -54.05 -10.23
N ALA A 72 15.19 -52.81 -9.99
CA ALA A 72 14.61 -51.96 -8.96
C ALA A 72 13.11 -51.70 -9.24
N LYS A 73 12.24 -52.09 -8.29
CA LYS A 73 10.79 -51.88 -8.41
C LYS A 73 10.42 -50.49 -7.93
N PHE A 74 9.78 -49.71 -8.79
CA PHE A 74 9.26 -48.39 -8.42
C PHE A 74 8.08 -48.55 -7.46
N VAL A 75 8.15 -47.88 -6.30
CA VAL A 75 7.08 -47.79 -5.32
C VAL A 75 6.64 -46.34 -5.22
N LYS A 76 5.43 -46.06 -5.68
CA LYS A 76 4.83 -44.72 -5.55
C LYS A 76 4.41 -44.50 -4.10
N LYS A 77 4.91 -43.43 -3.50
CA LYS A 77 4.45 -43.01 -2.17
C LYS A 77 3.17 -42.18 -2.34
N TRP A 78 2.06 -42.68 -1.80
CA TRP A 78 0.77 -41.99 -1.81
C TRP A 78 0.66 -41.07 -0.59
N LEU A 79 -0.07 -39.97 -0.74
CA LEU A 79 -0.41 -39.08 0.36
C LEU A 79 -1.42 -39.82 1.26
N ASN A 80 -1.08 -40.02 2.52
CA ASN A 80 -1.96 -40.61 3.53
C ASN A 80 -2.20 -39.59 4.65
N ALA A 81 -3.32 -39.68 5.39
CA ALA A 81 -3.67 -38.76 6.47
C ALA A 81 -2.57 -38.67 7.56
N GLU A 82 -1.95 -39.81 7.91
CA GLU A 82 -0.87 -39.91 8.90
C GLU A 82 0.44 -39.22 8.46
N ALA A 83 0.64 -39.01 7.15
CA ALA A 83 1.87 -38.42 6.61
C ALA A 83 1.85 -36.88 6.62
N ILE A 84 0.74 -36.25 7.04
CA ILE A 84 0.62 -34.80 7.11
C ILE A 84 1.28 -34.34 8.41
N HIS A 85 2.48 -33.78 8.29
CA HIS A 85 3.13 -33.04 9.38
C HIS A 85 3.10 -31.52 9.14
N ASN A 86 2.80 -31.08 7.92
CA ASN A 86 2.87 -29.68 7.50
C ASN A 86 1.75 -29.37 6.49
N VAL A 87 1.23 -28.14 6.52
CA VAL A 87 0.28 -27.58 5.56
C VAL A 87 0.70 -27.77 4.10
N GLN A 88 2.02 -27.71 3.84
CA GLN A 88 2.58 -27.85 2.50
C GLN A 88 2.28 -29.21 1.85
N TYR A 89 1.87 -30.23 2.61
CA TYR A 89 1.47 -31.51 2.04
C TYR A 89 0.18 -31.42 1.22
N LEU A 90 -0.72 -30.47 1.52
CA LEU A 90 -1.94 -30.22 0.75
C LEU A 90 -1.63 -29.85 -0.70
N ASN A 91 -0.56 -29.07 -0.89
CA ASN A 91 -0.09 -28.67 -2.22
C ASN A 91 0.31 -29.86 -3.09
N PHE A 92 0.71 -31.01 -2.53
CA PHE A 92 0.95 -32.20 -3.35
C PHE A 92 -0.32 -32.68 -4.05
N GLY A 93 -1.44 -32.76 -3.32
CA GLY A 93 -2.71 -33.17 -3.91
C GLY A 93 -3.19 -32.17 -4.96
N ILE A 94 -3.11 -30.88 -4.66
CA ILE A 94 -3.50 -29.79 -5.57
C ILE A 94 -2.65 -29.80 -6.84
N PHE A 95 -1.31 -29.79 -6.74
CA PHE A 95 -0.47 -29.74 -7.94
C PHE A 95 -0.44 -31.08 -8.72
N GLU A 96 -0.74 -32.22 -8.07
CA GLU A 96 -0.95 -33.49 -8.77
C GLU A 96 -2.23 -33.49 -9.61
N SER A 97 -3.35 -32.97 -9.09
CA SER A 97 -4.59 -32.81 -9.84
C SER A 97 -4.44 -31.76 -10.94
N GLU A 98 -3.86 -30.59 -10.65
CA GLU A 98 -3.64 -29.51 -11.62
C GLU A 98 -2.73 -29.93 -12.78
N ARG A 99 -1.68 -30.71 -12.52
CA ARG A 99 -0.81 -31.24 -13.59
C ARG A 99 -1.57 -32.13 -14.57
N ARG A 100 -2.50 -32.96 -14.06
CA ARG A 100 -3.35 -33.86 -14.86
C ARG A 100 -4.45 -33.10 -15.60
N TYR A 101 -5.00 -32.07 -14.96
CA TYR A 101 -5.94 -31.14 -15.59
C TYR A 101 -5.29 -30.40 -16.76
N ALA A 102 -4.10 -29.84 -16.57
CA ALA A 102 -3.36 -29.16 -17.63
C ALA A 102 -3.04 -30.11 -18.81
N GLU A 103 -2.68 -31.36 -18.53
CA GLU A 103 -2.50 -32.41 -19.55
C GLU A 103 -3.78 -32.66 -20.36
N ALA A 104 -4.94 -32.73 -19.69
CA ALA A 104 -6.21 -32.87 -20.37
C ALA A 104 -6.57 -31.65 -21.23
N MET A 105 -6.31 -30.44 -20.75
CA MET A 105 -6.61 -29.21 -21.50
C MET A 105 -5.70 -29.04 -22.73
N ILE A 106 -4.44 -29.48 -22.66
CA ILE A 106 -3.58 -29.57 -23.84
C ILE A 106 -4.19 -30.54 -24.86
N ASP A 107 -4.59 -31.74 -24.43
CA ASP A 107 -5.21 -32.72 -25.33
C ASP A 107 -6.53 -32.17 -25.92
N LYS A 108 -7.30 -31.37 -25.16
CA LYS A 108 -8.50 -30.68 -25.63
C LYS A 108 -8.20 -29.67 -26.75
N ILE A 109 -7.22 -28.79 -26.54
CA ILE A 109 -6.80 -27.83 -27.58
C ILE A 109 -6.32 -28.57 -28.83
N THR A 110 -5.53 -29.64 -28.66
CA THR A 110 -5.07 -30.41 -29.83
C THR A 110 -6.19 -31.12 -30.60
N LEU A 111 -7.32 -31.42 -29.95
CA LEU A 111 -8.52 -31.95 -30.59
C LEU A 111 -9.28 -30.87 -31.35
N GLU A 112 -9.34 -29.65 -30.80
CA GLU A 112 -9.93 -28.48 -31.47
C GLU A 112 -9.15 -28.12 -32.74
N ASP A 113 -7.81 -28.17 -32.69
CA ASP A 113 -6.95 -27.92 -33.86
C ASP A 113 -6.98 -29.06 -34.90
N ASN A 114 -7.15 -30.31 -34.45
CA ASN A 114 -7.06 -31.50 -35.31
C ASN A 114 -8.16 -32.53 -34.96
N PRO A 115 -9.38 -32.39 -35.51
CA PRO A 115 -10.51 -33.26 -35.17
C PRO A 115 -10.30 -34.73 -35.61
N GLU A 116 -9.39 -34.98 -36.56
CA GLU A 116 -9.03 -36.32 -37.03
C GLU A 116 -8.36 -37.18 -35.94
N LYS A 117 -7.74 -36.55 -34.93
CA LYS A 117 -7.04 -37.24 -33.83
C LYS A 117 -8.00 -37.66 -32.71
N SER A 118 -9.13 -38.29 -33.04
CA SER A 118 -10.17 -38.74 -32.11
C SER A 118 -9.63 -39.57 -30.92
N ARG A 119 -8.52 -40.31 -31.10
CA ARG A 119 -7.85 -41.05 -30.03
C ARG A 119 -7.41 -40.17 -28.84
N LYS A 120 -7.09 -38.89 -29.08
CA LYS A 120 -6.74 -37.91 -28.04
C LYS A 120 -7.87 -37.64 -27.07
N ARG A 121 -9.14 -37.86 -27.46
CA ARG A 121 -10.29 -37.74 -26.57
C ARG A 121 -10.25 -38.75 -25.43
N PHE A 122 -9.81 -39.98 -25.71
CA PHE A 122 -9.63 -41.01 -24.67
C PHE A 122 -8.50 -40.64 -23.72
N THR A 123 -7.40 -40.09 -24.24
CA THR A 123 -6.28 -39.61 -23.42
C THR A 123 -6.72 -38.46 -22.52
N MET A 124 -7.43 -37.48 -23.07
CA MET A 124 -8.02 -36.35 -22.33
C MET A 124 -8.92 -36.84 -21.18
N ILE A 125 -9.91 -37.69 -21.47
CA ILE A 125 -10.83 -38.22 -20.45
C ILE A 125 -10.07 -39.01 -19.39
N ASN A 126 -9.09 -39.84 -19.77
CA ASN A 126 -8.27 -40.58 -18.81
C ASN A 126 -7.41 -39.66 -17.92
N SER A 127 -6.90 -38.56 -18.47
CA SER A 127 -6.17 -37.55 -17.70
C SER A 127 -7.09 -36.85 -16.70
N LEU A 128 -8.33 -36.48 -17.10
CA LEU A 128 -9.33 -35.91 -16.20
C LEU A 128 -9.75 -36.89 -15.09
N ARG A 129 -9.98 -38.17 -15.42
CA ARG A 129 -10.30 -39.20 -14.41
C ARG A 129 -9.20 -39.33 -13.36
N LYS A 130 -7.93 -39.26 -13.78
CA LYS A 130 -6.78 -39.25 -12.86
C LYS A 130 -6.75 -37.97 -12.03
N ALA A 131 -7.08 -36.82 -12.62
CA ALA A 131 -7.16 -35.55 -11.89
C ALA A 131 -8.24 -35.59 -10.80
N VAL A 132 -9.41 -36.16 -11.13
CA VAL A 132 -10.50 -36.42 -10.17
C VAL A 132 -10.04 -37.32 -9.03
N LEU A 133 -9.33 -38.42 -9.32
CA LEU A 133 -8.80 -39.31 -8.29
C LEU A 133 -7.92 -38.57 -7.27
N HIS A 134 -7.04 -37.68 -7.75
CA HIS A 134 -6.19 -36.88 -6.88
C HIS A 134 -6.99 -35.85 -6.06
N ALA A 135 -7.99 -35.21 -6.65
CA ALA A 135 -8.85 -34.25 -5.96
C ALA A 135 -9.77 -34.92 -4.92
N THR A 136 -10.32 -36.11 -5.19
CA THR A 136 -11.11 -36.86 -4.21
C THR A 136 -10.25 -37.41 -3.08
N ASN A 137 -8.99 -37.77 -3.36
CA ASN A 137 -8.07 -38.17 -2.30
C ASN A 137 -7.71 -36.97 -1.41
N LEU A 138 -7.56 -35.78 -2.00
CA LEU A 138 -7.35 -34.54 -1.25
C LEU A 138 -8.55 -34.25 -0.33
N GLU A 139 -9.77 -34.33 -0.86
CA GLU A 139 -11.02 -34.14 -0.10
C GLU A 139 -11.09 -35.09 1.10
N LYS A 140 -10.85 -36.40 0.89
CA LYS A 140 -10.86 -37.40 1.96
C LYS A 140 -9.86 -37.08 3.07
N ILE A 141 -8.63 -36.76 2.68
CA ILE A 141 -7.54 -36.48 3.63
C ILE A 141 -7.83 -35.23 4.47
N VAL A 142 -8.47 -34.23 3.88
CA VAL A 142 -8.86 -33.00 4.57
C VAL A 142 -10.08 -33.22 5.47
N GLN A 143 -11.01 -34.11 5.09
CA GLN A 143 -12.16 -34.49 5.92
C GLN A 143 -11.78 -35.39 7.10
N GLU A 144 -10.85 -36.33 6.91
CA GLU A 144 -10.38 -37.28 7.93
C GLU A 144 -9.48 -36.63 8.99
N SER A 145 -8.96 -35.42 8.73
CA SER A 145 -8.06 -34.74 9.65
C SER A 145 -8.79 -33.63 10.42
N ASP A 146 -8.77 -33.73 11.74
CA ASP A 146 -9.36 -32.73 12.64
C ASP A 146 -8.54 -31.44 12.73
N ARG A 147 -7.31 -31.42 12.20
CA ARG A 147 -6.41 -30.26 12.25
C ARG A 147 -6.69 -29.19 11.19
N PHE A 148 -7.59 -29.46 10.24
CA PHE A 148 -7.95 -28.49 9.21
C PHE A 148 -9.24 -27.75 9.54
N ASP A 149 -9.21 -26.45 9.34
CA ASP A 149 -10.36 -25.58 9.52
C ASP A 149 -11.50 -25.92 8.56
N ALA A 150 -12.73 -25.66 9.00
CA ALA A 150 -13.95 -25.78 8.20
C ALA A 150 -13.91 -25.11 6.80
N PRO A 151 -13.39 -23.86 6.61
CA PRO A 151 -13.24 -23.27 5.27
C PRO A 151 -12.37 -24.10 4.33
N THR A 152 -11.26 -24.64 4.83
CA THR A 152 -10.33 -25.47 4.03
C THR A 152 -11.01 -26.78 3.60
N LYS A 153 -11.83 -27.38 4.49
CA LYS A 153 -12.65 -28.57 4.20
C LYS A 153 -13.66 -28.29 3.09
N LEU A 154 -14.39 -27.18 3.18
CA LEU A 154 -15.37 -26.76 2.16
C LEU A 154 -14.71 -26.43 0.82
N GLU A 155 -13.57 -25.74 0.82
CA GLU A 155 -12.83 -25.44 -0.42
C GLU A 155 -12.30 -26.70 -1.11
N ALA A 156 -11.79 -27.68 -0.35
CA ALA A 156 -11.33 -28.94 -0.90
C ALA A 156 -12.49 -29.74 -1.52
N GLN A 157 -13.65 -29.77 -0.85
CA GLN A 157 -14.87 -30.38 -1.38
C GLN A 157 -15.35 -29.69 -2.66
N ALA A 158 -15.39 -28.35 -2.68
CA ALA A 158 -15.77 -27.58 -3.86
C ALA A 158 -14.82 -27.83 -5.05
N TYR A 159 -13.50 -27.88 -4.80
CA TYR A 159 -12.51 -28.17 -5.82
C TYR A 159 -12.65 -29.59 -6.39
N ALA A 160 -12.86 -30.59 -5.53
CA ALA A 160 -13.10 -31.97 -5.96
C ALA A 160 -14.40 -32.12 -6.75
N ALA A 161 -15.48 -31.46 -6.33
CA ALA A 161 -16.75 -31.43 -7.06
C ALA A 161 -16.62 -30.74 -8.43
N TRP A 162 -15.88 -29.65 -8.51
CA TRP A 162 -15.57 -28.97 -9.78
C TRP A 162 -14.81 -29.90 -10.74
N MET A 163 -13.76 -30.57 -10.26
CA MET A 163 -12.97 -31.51 -11.07
C MET A 163 -13.81 -32.71 -11.55
N ARG A 164 -14.70 -33.23 -10.69
CA ARG A 164 -15.68 -34.27 -11.04
C ARG A 164 -16.63 -33.80 -12.14
N GLY A 165 -17.18 -32.59 -11.98
CA GLY A 165 -18.05 -31.94 -12.95
C GLY A 165 -17.40 -31.80 -14.33
N MET A 166 -16.16 -31.29 -14.38
CA MET A 166 -15.38 -31.16 -15.61
C MET A 166 -15.15 -32.51 -16.31
N CYS A 167 -14.81 -33.56 -15.56
CA CYS A 167 -14.61 -34.89 -16.13
C CYS A 167 -15.89 -35.48 -16.70
N ALA A 168 -17.03 -35.32 -16.02
CA ALA A 168 -18.33 -35.81 -16.46
C ALA A 168 -18.84 -35.04 -17.69
N PHE A 169 -18.62 -33.72 -17.72
CA PHE A 169 -18.94 -32.83 -18.83
C PHE A 169 -18.24 -33.27 -20.12
N GLU A 170 -16.92 -33.49 -20.07
CA GLU A 170 -16.15 -33.94 -21.25
C GLU A 170 -16.48 -35.40 -21.65
N SER A 171 -16.96 -36.20 -20.70
CA SER A 171 -17.48 -37.55 -20.95
C SER A 171 -18.90 -37.55 -21.54
N ARG A 172 -19.53 -36.38 -21.75
CA ARG A 172 -20.94 -36.21 -22.18
C ARG A 172 -21.97 -36.83 -21.24
N ASN A 173 -21.64 -37.02 -19.96
CA ASN A 173 -22.61 -37.42 -18.95
C ASN A 173 -23.18 -36.17 -18.28
N TRP A 174 -24.22 -35.60 -18.91
CA TRP A 174 -24.78 -34.29 -18.54
C TRP A 174 -25.42 -34.29 -17.15
N GLN A 175 -26.06 -35.39 -16.73
CA GLN A 175 -26.70 -35.51 -15.42
C GLN A 175 -25.67 -35.40 -14.29
N LYS A 176 -24.69 -36.30 -14.26
CA LYS A 176 -23.63 -36.31 -13.24
C LYS A 176 -22.77 -35.04 -13.26
N ALA A 177 -22.58 -34.46 -14.45
CA ALA A 177 -21.90 -33.17 -14.60
C ALA A 177 -22.70 -32.04 -13.93
N SER A 178 -24.02 -31.97 -14.20
CA SER A 178 -24.88 -30.93 -13.65
C SER A 178 -24.96 -30.98 -12.11
N GLU A 179 -25.08 -32.18 -11.52
CA GLU A 179 -25.10 -32.38 -10.06
C GLU A 179 -23.79 -31.91 -9.40
N SER A 180 -22.64 -32.35 -9.94
CA SER A 180 -21.33 -32.03 -9.38
C SER A 180 -20.98 -30.55 -9.53
N LEU A 181 -21.33 -29.93 -10.66
CA LEU A 181 -21.13 -28.49 -10.90
C LEU A 181 -22.08 -27.63 -10.07
N LYS A 182 -23.32 -28.08 -9.83
CA LYS A 182 -24.26 -27.41 -8.91
C LYS A 182 -23.72 -27.43 -7.49
N LEU A 183 -23.23 -28.58 -7.00
CA LEU A 183 -22.59 -28.69 -5.69
C LEU A 183 -21.40 -27.74 -5.58
N ALA A 184 -20.49 -27.73 -6.57
CA ALA A 184 -19.35 -26.82 -6.56
C ALA A 184 -19.79 -25.33 -6.51
N LYS A 185 -20.82 -24.97 -7.28
CA LYS A 185 -21.37 -23.62 -7.31
C LYS A 185 -21.98 -23.22 -5.96
N THR A 186 -22.83 -24.05 -5.35
CA THR A 186 -23.48 -23.73 -4.07
C THR A 186 -22.47 -23.57 -2.95
N VAL A 187 -21.44 -24.42 -2.89
CA VAL A 187 -20.39 -24.29 -1.88
C VAL A 187 -19.59 -23.00 -2.08
N TYR A 188 -19.19 -22.66 -3.31
CA TYR A 188 -18.47 -21.41 -3.56
C TYR A 188 -19.32 -20.16 -3.33
N GLU A 189 -20.63 -20.19 -3.60
CA GLU A 189 -21.55 -19.08 -3.26
C GLU A 189 -21.65 -18.90 -1.75
N LYS A 190 -21.87 -19.98 -0.99
CA LYS A 190 -21.91 -19.92 0.47
C LYS A 190 -20.58 -19.47 1.09
N LEU A 191 -19.44 -19.87 0.51
CA LEU A 191 -18.10 -19.37 0.90
C LEU A 191 -17.93 -17.88 0.57
N ALA A 192 -18.44 -17.40 -0.57
CA ALA A 192 -18.36 -16.00 -0.96
C ALA A 192 -19.20 -15.06 -0.08
N GLU A 193 -20.30 -15.56 0.48
CA GLU A 193 -21.17 -14.82 1.41
C GLU A 193 -20.59 -14.76 2.82
N ALA A 194 -19.93 -15.83 3.26
CA ALA A 194 -19.44 -15.93 4.63
C ALA A 194 -17.97 -15.48 4.78
N THR A 195 -17.27 -15.20 3.69
CA THR A 195 -15.95 -14.56 3.74
C THR A 195 -16.07 -13.04 3.75
N ASN A 196 -15.47 -12.41 4.76
CA ASN A 196 -15.41 -10.95 4.87
C ASN A 196 -14.38 -10.33 3.92
N ASN A 197 -13.42 -11.12 3.41
CA ASN A 197 -12.40 -10.63 2.48
C ASN A 197 -12.97 -10.40 1.07
N THR A 198 -12.96 -9.14 0.62
CA THR A 198 -13.50 -8.73 -0.68
C THR A 198 -12.76 -9.41 -1.85
N THR A 199 -11.46 -9.65 -1.73
CA THR A 199 -10.66 -10.27 -2.80
C THR A 199 -11.03 -11.74 -2.98
N LEU A 200 -11.10 -12.50 -1.88
CA LEU A 200 -11.51 -13.92 -1.88
C LEU A 200 -12.96 -14.07 -2.32
N SER A 201 -13.87 -13.21 -1.84
CA SER A 201 -15.27 -13.20 -2.28
C SER A 201 -15.38 -12.96 -3.80
N SER A 202 -14.57 -12.06 -4.36
CA SER A 202 -14.55 -11.82 -5.80
C SER A 202 -14.00 -13.02 -6.60
N LEU A 203 -13.02 -13.75 -6.06
CA LEU A 203 -12.47 -14.96 -6.67
C LEU A 203 -13.48 -16.12 -6.67
N PHE A 204 -14.19 -16.35 -5.57
CA PHE A 204 -15.25 -17.36 -5.51
C PHE A 204 -16.38 -17.02 -6.48
N LYS A 205 -16.84 -15.76 -6.51
CA LYS A 205 -17.82 -15.28 -7.49
C LYS A 205 -17.31 -15.43 -8.93
N GLY A 206 -16.02 -15.18 -9.17
CA GLY A 206 -15.36 -15.42 -10.45
C GLY A 206 -15.45 -16.88 -10.88
N ARG A 207 -15.17 -17.82 -9.97
CA ARG A 207 -15.32 -19.26 -10.25
C ARG A 207 -16.78 -19.66 -10.52
N CYS A 208 -17.75 -19.11 -9.79
CA CYS A 208 -19.17 -19.35 -10.07
C CYS A 208 -19.57 -18.86 -11.47
N ARG A 209 -19.04 -17.71 -11.92
CA ARG A 209 -19.24 -17.21 -13.29
C ARG A 209 -18.62 -18.13 -14.34
N GLU A 210 -17.47 -18.75 -14.08
CA GLU A 210 -16.84 -19.73 -14.99
C GLU A 210 -17.65 -21.03 -15.11
N ILE A 211 -18.28 -21.48 -14.02
CA ILE A 211 -19.09 -22.71 -13.99
C ILE A 211 -20.45 -22.50 -14.69
N GLN A 212 -20.99 -21.28 -14.66
CA GLN A 212 -22.35 -20.97 -15.12
C GLN A 212 -22.63 -21.36 -16.60
N PRO A 213 -21.76 -21.08 -17.58
CA PRO A 213 -21.97 -21.51 -18.97
C PRO A 213 -22.02 -23.03 -19.13
N GLN A 214 -21.17 -23.76 -18.39
CA GLN A 214 -21.13 -25.22 -18.43
C GLN A 214 -22.42 -25.83 -17.86
N LEU A 215 -22.95 -25.24 -16.79
CA LEU A 215 -24.25 -25.62 -16.24
C LEU A 215 -25.39 -25.40 -17.22
N ARG A 216 -25.47 -24.23 -17.87
CA ARG A 216 -26.50 -23.95 -18.88
C ARG A 216 -26.48 -24.96 -20.02
N LEU A 217 -25.29 -25.34 -20.49
CA LEU A 217 -25.15 -26.34 -21.55
C LEU A 217 -25.57 -27.74 -21.08
N CYS A 218 -25.24 -28.13 -19.85
CA CYS A 218 -25.72 -29.39 -19.29
C CYS A 218 -27.25 -29.41 -19.22
N GLU A 219 -27.87 -28.32 -18.75
CA GLU A 219 -29.33 -28.21 -18.62
C GLU A 219 -30.03 -28.26 -19.98
N PHE A 220 -29.47 -27.59 -21.00
CA PHE A 220 -29.98 -27.66 -22.38
C PHE A 220 -29.93 -29.09 -22.93
N ASN A 221 -28.79 -29.79 -22.80
CA ASN A 221 -28.63 -31.15 -23.32
C ASN A 221 -29.47 -32.19 -22.55
N ILE A 222 -29.78 -31.93 -21.28
CA ILE A 222 -30.73 -32.76 -20.52
C ILE A 222 -32.16 -32.53 -21.03
N ALA A 223 -32.53 -31.28 -21.32
CA ALA A 223 -33.85 -30.92 -21.85
C ALA A 223 -34.12 -31.49 -23.26
N GLU A 224 -33.08 -31.58 -24.11
CA GLU A 224 -33.20 -32.07 -25.49
C GLU A 224 -33.26 -33.61 -25.59
N SER A 225 -32.95 -34.35 -24.51
CA SER A 225 -33.02 -35.81 -24.51
C SER A 225 -34.47 -36.30 -24.68
N PRO A 226 -34.77 -37.20 -25.67
CA PRO A 226 -36.13 -37.60 -26.07
C PRO A 226 -36.82 -38.57 -25.08
N GLY A 227 -36.86 -38.16 -23.81
CA GLY A 227 -37.54 -38.79 -22.69
C GLY A 227 -37.68 -37.86 -21.48
N ALA A 228 -37.26 -36.59 -21.58
CA ALA A 228 -37.09 -35.67 -20.44
C ALA A 228 -38.18 -34.58 -20.32
N VAL A 229 -39.20 -34.59 -21.17
CA VAL A 229 -40.31 -33.60 -21.10
C VAL A 229 -41.13 -33.75 -19.81
N GLY A 230 -41.29 -34.97 -19.28
CA GLY A 230 -41.92 -35.21 -17.97
C GLY A 230 -41.00 -34.90 -16.78
N THR A 231 -39.68 -35.09 -16.95
CA THR A 231 -38.70 -34.89 -15.86
C THR A 231 -38.40 -33.43 -15.58
N MET A 232 -38.71 -32.49 -16.47
CA MET A 232 -38.40 -31.07 -16.25
C MET A 232 -39.39 -30.42 -15.27
N THR A 233 -40.67 -30.76 -15.35
CA THR A 233 -41.70 -30.38 -14.36
C THR A 233 -41.51 -31.12 -13.04
N GLU A 234 -41.20 -32.41 -13.06
CA GLU A 234 -40.83 -33.16 -11.85
C GLU A 234 -39.54 -32.63 -11.20
N LEU A 235 -38.51 -32.25 -11.97
CA LEU A 235 -37.29 -31.64 -11.42
C LEU A 235 -37.50 -30.19 -10.95
N MET A 236 -38.54 -29.50 -11.42
CA MET A 236 -38.94 -28.17 -10.92
C MET A 236 -39.72 -28.30 -9.59
N GLU A 237 -40.59 -29.31 -9.46
CA GLU A 237 -41.30 -29.66 -8.22
C GLU A 237 -40.35 -30.30 -7.18
N LEU A 238 -39.43 -31.16 -7.61
CA LEU A 238 -38.37 -31.72 -6.77
C LEU A 238 -37.33 -30.64 -6.41
N ARG A 239 -37.15 -29.59 -7.22
CA ARG A 239 -36.34 -28.40 -6.89
C ARG A 239 -37.00 -27.53 -5.81
N MET A 240 -38.33 -27.54 -5.71
CA MET A 240 -39.04 -26.94 -4.58
C MET A 240 -39.01 -27.83 -3.32
N GLN A 241 -39.02 -29.16 -3.47
CA GLN A 241 -38.93 -30.09 -2.33
C GLN A 241 -37.50 -30.34 -1.81
N MET A 242 -36.47 -30.24 -2.65
CA MET A 242 -35.04 -30.40 -2.29
C MET A 242 -34.36 -29.06 -1.96
N GLY A 243 -35.13 -27.98 -1.80
CA GLY A 243 -34.66 -26.66 -1.37
C GLY A 243 -34.09 -26.62 0.06
N GLU A 244 -34.28 -27.69 0.84
CA GLU A 244 -33.76 -27.86 2.20
C GLU A 244 -32.99 -29.18 2.37
N GLY A 245 -32.38 -29.67 1.29
CA GLY A 245 -31.55 -30.88 1.30
C GLY A 245 -30.06 -30.59 1.19
N GLY A 246 -29.58 -29.50 1.81
CA GLY A 246 -28.15 -29.27 1.97
C GLY A 246 -27.55 -30.45 2.72
N ASP A 247 -26.51 -31.07 2.16
CA ASP A 247 -25.74 -32.10 2.86
C ASP A 247 -25.40 -31.58 4.26
N SER A 248 -25.98 -32.19 5.31
CA SER A 248 -25.93 -31.66 6.67
C SER A 248 -24.50 -31.42 7.17
N SER A 249 -23.51 -32.08 6.55
CA SER A 249 -22.08 -31.85 6.76
C SER A 249 -21.62 -30.47 6.25
N VAL A 250 -22.07 -30.04 5.08
CA VAL A 250 -21.74 -28.74 4.48
C VAL A 250 -22.32 -27.61 5.33
N ASP A 251 -23.58 -27.72 5.76
CA ASP A 251 -24.22 -26.68 6.56
C ASP A 251 -23.65 -26.58 7.99
N LYS A 252 -23.18 -27.70 8.56
CA LYS A 252 -22.41 -27.72 9.82
C LYS A 252 -21.04 -27.04 9.69
N LEU A 253 -20.31 -27.32 8.61
CA LEU A 253 -19.01 -26.67 8.37
C LEU A 253 -19.16 -25.17 8.11
N ILE A 254 -20.30 -24.74 7.55
CA ILE A 254 -20.59 -23.32 7.32
C ILE A 254 -20.94 -22.59 8.61
N SER A 255 -21.71 -23.20 9.51
CA SER A 255 -21.98 -22.61 10.83
C SER A 255 -20.71 -22.50 11.67
N GLU A 256 -19.85 -23.52 11.62
CA GLU A 256 -18.52 -23.51 12.24
C GLU A 256 -17.63 -22.42 11.64
N MET A 257 -17.64 -22.26 10.31
CA MET A 257 -16.90 -21.19 9.64
C MET A 257 -17.40 -19.80 10.06
N ARG A 258 -18.72 -19.57 10.14
CA ARG A 258 -19.27 -18.28 10.62
C ARG A 258 -18.90 -18.00 12.08
N ALA A 259 -18.84 -19.03 12.92
CA ALA A 259 -18.36 -18.91 14.30
C ALA A 259 -16.86 -18.54 14.34
N SER A 260 -16.03 -19.19 13.52
CA SER A 260 -14.59 -18.91 13.44
C SER A 260 -14.24 -17.58 12.74
N ALA A 261 -15.09 -17.07 11.84
CA ALA A 261 -14.88 -15.79 11.17
C ALA A 261 -15.13 -14.59 12.11
N THR A 262 -15.86 -14.81 13.21
CA THR A 262 -16.13 -13.79 14.24
C THR A 262 -14.92 -13.56 15.15
N SER A 263 -14.00 -14.54 15.25
CA SER A 263 -12.79 -14.42 16.08
C SER A 263 -11.57 -13.84 15.35
N ALA A 264 -11.60 -13.75 14.02
CA ALA A 264 -10.53 -13.11 13.25
C ALA A 264 -10.81 -11.60 13.12
N GLU A 265 -9.91 -10.79 13.68
CA GLU A 265 -10.00 -9.34 13.72
C GLU A 265 -9.74 -8.72 12.32
N PHE A 266 -10.74 -8.81 11.43
CA PHE A 266 -10.67 -8.17 10.12
C PHE A 266 -11.05 -6.70 10.23
N VAL A 267 -10.11 -5.80 9.87
CA VAL A 267 -10.39 -4.36 9.76
C VAL A 267 -10.99 -4.08 8.39
N THR A 268 -12.30 -3.83 8.36
CA THR A 268 -13.02 -3.33 7.18
C THR A 268 -13.03 -1.81 7.17
N ILE A 269 -12.75 -1.21 6.00
CA ILE A 269 -12.86 0.22 5.75
C ILE A 269 -14.01 0.45 4.77
N GLU A 270 -14.80 1.49 5.00
CA GLU A 270 -15.76 2.00 4.03
C GLU A 270 -15.25 3.33 3.47
N TRP A 271 -14.90 3.37 2.18
CA TRP A 271 -14.47 4.59 1.49
C TRP A 271 -15.06 4.63 0.08
N GLY A 272 -15.68 5.76 -0.29
CA GLY A 272 -16.31 5.94 -1.60
C GLY A 272 -17.43 4.94 -1.93
N GLY A 273 -18.19 4.51 -0.91
CA GLY A 273 -19.25 3.49 -1.04
C GLY A 273 -18.73 2.06 -1.20
N MET A 274 -17.41 1.82 -1.17
CA MET A 274 -16.80 0.49 -1.24
C MET A 274 -16.35 0.03 0.14
N LYS A 275 -16.79 -1.16 0.55
CA LYS A 275 -16.26 -1.87 1.73
C LYS A 275 -15.05 -2.68 1.32
N SER A 276 -13.88 -2.25 1.79
CA SER A 276 -12.59 -2.87 1.49
C SER A 276 -12.00 -3.48 2.75
N THR A 277 -11.64 -4.75 2.72
CA THR A 277 -10.82 -5.35 3.76
C THR A 277 -9.36 -4.95 3.57
N VAL A 278 -8.74 -4.52 4.65
CA VAL A 278 -7.31 -4.23 4.65
C VAL A 278 -6.57 -5.53 4.85
N ASP A 279 -5.83 -5.97 3.84
CA ASP A 279 -5.02 -7.19 3.95
C ASP A 279 -3.64 -6.89 4.56
N ASP A 280 -3.10 -5.69 4.32
CA ASP A 280 -1.77 -5.27 4.78
C ASP A 280 -1.73 -5.02 6.30
N ASP A 281 -0.88 -5.76 7.02
CA ASP A 281 -0.81 -5.71 8.49
C ASP A 281 -0.44 -4.33 9.04
N LYS A 282 0.44 -3.61 8.36
CA LYS A 282 0.84 -2.25 8.73
C LYS A 282 -0.28 -1.23 8.53
N ALA A 283 -1.13 -1.43 7.52
CA ALA A 283 -2.29 -0.56 7.32
C ALA A 283 -3.39 -0.88 8.35
N LYS A 284 -3.58 -2.16 8.73
CA LYS A 284 -4.46 -2.54 9.84
C LYS A 284 -4.01 -1.89 11.15
N GLN A 285 -2.72 -1.96 11.46
CA GLN A 285 -2.13 -1.34 12.66
C GLN A 285 -2.42 0.15 12.70
N VAL A 286 -2.10 0.89 11.63
CA VAL A 286 -2.36 2.35 11.58
C VAL A 286 -3.83 2.68 11.81
N ILE A 287 -4.77 1.90 11.26
CA ILE A 287 -6.21 2.17 11.46
C ILE A 287 -6.65 1.88 12.90
N GLN A 288 -6.12 0.82 13.51
CA GLN A 288 -6.35 0.54 14.93
C GLN A 288 -5.71 1.63 15.81
N GLU A 289 -4.51 2.09 15.47
CA GLU A 289 -3.83 3.19 16.13
C GLU A 289 -4.65 4.48 16.01
N TRP A 290 -5.24 4.81 14.87
CA TRP A 290 -6.14 5.96 14.75
C TRP A 290 -7.31 5.88 15.72
N LYS A 291 -7.96 4.72 15.85
CA LYS A 291 -9.05 4.51 16.84
C LYS A 291 -8.56 4.68 18.27
N GLN A 292 -7.34 4.22 18.58
CA GLN A 292 -6.73 4.42 19.90
C GLN A 292 -6.40 5.89 20.14
N THR A 293 -5.84 6.59 19.15
CA THR A 293 -5.53 8.01 19.26
C THR A 293 -6.78 8.85 19.44
N GLU A 294 -7.93 8.50 18.85
CA GLU A 294 -9.21 9.19 19.13
C GLU A 294 -9.62 9.06 20.60
N ILE A 295 -9.40 7.91 21.22
CA ILE A 295 -9.65 7.69 22.65
C ILE A 295 -8.66 8.50 23.51
N GLU A 296 -7.38 8.49 23.16
CA GLU A 296 -6.34 9.26 23.85
C GLU A 296 -6.58 10.77 23.73
N LEU A 297 -6.99 11.25 22.55
CA LEU A 297 -7.33 12.65 22.30
C LEU A 297 -8.51 13.13 23.16
N ALA A 298 -9.49 12.26 23.41
CA ALA A 298 -10.61 12.58 24.30
C ALA A 298 -10.17 12.75 25.77
N GLN A 299 -9.05 12.16 26.16
CA GLN A 299 -8.48 12.25 27.51
C GLN A 299 -7.48 13.40 27.66
N CYS A 300 -6.96 13.93 26.56
CA CYS A 300 -5.95 14.99 26.56
C CYS A 300 -6.51 16.36 26.97
N GLN A 301 -5.88 16.99 27.96
CA GLN A 301 -6.27 18.33 28.42
C GLN A 301 -5.43 19.43 27.77
N THR A 302 -4.16 19.17 27.43
CA THR A 302 -3.27 20.21 26.89
C THR A 302 -3.25 20.23 25.36
N PRO A 303 -3.12 21.41 24.72
CA PRO A 303 -3.04 21.49 23.26
C PRO A 303 -1.71 20.94 22.72
N LYS A 304 -0.63 20.99 23.51
CA LYS A 304 0.69 20.47 23.12
C LYS A 304 0.72 18.94 23.01
N GLU A 305 0.06 18.24 23.93
CA GLU A 305 -0.09 16.78 23.86
C GLU A 305 -0.92 16.38 22.63
N ARG A 306 -2.04 17.10 22.38
CA ARG A 306 -2.86 16.90 21.16
C ARG A 306 -2.04 17.05 19.89
N MET A 307 -1.16 18.05 19.80
CA MET A 307 -0.27 18.25 18.65
C MET A 307 0.68 17.07 18.44
N ALA A 308 1.32 16.58 19.52
CA ALA A 308 2.27 15.48 19.44
C ALA A 308 1.61 14.16 19.02
N LEU A 309 0.39 13.89 19.51
CA LEU A 309 -0.39 12.71 19.10
C LEU A 309 -0.75 12.76 17.62
N PHE A 310 -1.24 13.89 17.12
CA PHE A 310 -1.53 14.04 15.69
C PHE A 310 -0.27 13.95 14.82
N GLU A 311 0.87 14.48 15.27
CA GLU A 311 2.14 14.38 14.55
C GLU A 311 2.61 12.92 14.43
N LYS A 312 2.54 12.16 15.53
CA LYS A 312 2.85 10.73 15.53
C LYS A 312 1.91 9.95 14.58
N ALA A 313 0.60 10.11 14.74
CA ALA A 313 -0.40 9.41 13.93
C ALA A 313 -0.27 9.73 12.43
N THR A 314 -0.01 10.99 12.07
CA THR A 314 0.18 11.40 10.67
C THR A 314 1.49 10.88 10.07
N ALA A 315 2.56 10.74 10.87
CA ALA A 315 3.81 10.12 10.43
C ALA A 315 3.63 8.61 10.17
N ASP A 316 3.00 7.88 11.09
CA ASP A 316 2.74 6.45 10.93
C ASP A 316 1.83 6.17 9.71
N THR A 317 0.86 7.06 9.47
CA THR A 317 -0.02 7.00 8.27
C THR A 317 0.76 7.23 6.98
N ARG A 318 1.73 8.14 6.97
CA ARG A 318 2.58 8.40 5.80
C ARG A 318 3.39 7.16 5.43
N ASP A 319 3.99 6.50 6.41
CA ASP A 319 4.74 5.27 6.20
C ASP A 319 3.85 4.14 5.65
N ALA A 320 2.59 4.06 6.08
CA ALA A 320 1.62 3.12 5.50
C ALA A 320 1.26 3.46 4.05
N ILE A 321 1.05 4.74 3.73
CA ILE A 321 0.76 5.20 2.35
C ILE A 321 1.92 4.87 1.40
N ASP A 322 3.17 5.11 1.82
CA ASP A 322 4.34 4.82 0.99
C ASP A 322 4.47 3.32 0.70
N ARG A 323 4.19 2.47 1.70
CA ARG A 323 4.18 1.01 1.54
C ARG A 323 3.09 0.52 0.59
N ILE A 324 1.86 1.00 0.72
CA ILE A 324 0.77 0.64 -0.19
C ILE A 324 1.07 1.16 -1.61
N SER A 325 1.65 2.35 -1.73
CA SER A 325 2.06 2.91 -3.02
C SER A 325 3.10 2.04 -3.72
N ASP A 326 4.07 1.50 -2.98
CA ASP A 326 5.03 0.54 -3.53
C ASP A 326 4.37 -0.79 -3.95
N ILE A 327 3.39 -1.29 -3.19
CA ILE A 327 2.64 -2.49 -3.55
C ILE A 327 1.82 -2.23 -4.82
N ILE A 328 1.17 -1.07 -4.94
CA ILE A 328 0.44 -0.66 -6.16
C ILE A 328 1.39 -0.60 -7.35
N ARG A 329 2.58 0.00 -7.21
CA ARG A 329 3.58 0.07 -8.30
C ARG A 329 4.02 -1.32 -8.75
N ARG A 330 4.29 -2.24 -7.82
CA ARG A 330 4.65 -3.64 -8.14
C ARG A 330 3.50 -4.37 -8.85
N LYS A 331 2.29 -4.34 -8.29
CA LYS A 331 1.11 -5.01 -8.85
C LYS A 331 0.66 -4.43 -10.19
N SER A 332 0.83 -3.12 -10.39
CA SER A 332 0.56 -2.46 -11.68
C SER A 332 1.52 -2.92 -12.77
N SER A 333 2.81 -3.13 -12.45
CA SER A 333 3.76 -3.73 -13.40
C SER A 333 3.38 -5.17 -13.80
N GLU A 334 2.68 -5.88 -12.92
CA GLU A 334 2.12 -7.21 -13.17
C GLU A 334 0.75 -7.17 -13.87
N ASN A 335 0.17 -5.98 -14.11
CA ASN A 335 -1.20 -5.73 -14.57
C ASN A 335 -2.28 -6.43 -13.71
N ALA A 336 -2.11 -6.44 -12.40
CA ALA A 336 -3.13 -6.89 -11.47
C ALA A 336 -4.12 -5.75 -11.14
N ASP A 337 -5.35 -6.09 -10.76
CA ASP A 337 -6.36 -5.12 -10.35
C ASP A 337 -5.93 -4.41 -9.05
N THR A 338 -5.63 -3.11 -9.13
CA THR A 338 -5.18 -2.29 -7.99
C THR A 338 -6.28 -1.44 -7.37
N THR A 339 -7.54 -1.61 -7.81
CA THR A 339 -8.66 -0.75 -7.39
C THR A 339 -8.89 -0.76 -5.88
N VAL A 340 -8.83 -1.93 -5.24
CA VAL A 340 -8.96 -2.08 -3.77
C VAL A 340 -7.78 -1.43 -3.02
N LEU A 341 -6.57 -1.52 -3.56
CA LEU A 341 -5.41 -0.88 -2.93
C LEU A 341 -5.45 0.65 -3.11
N GLN A 342 -5.98 1.12 -4.24
CA GLN A 342 -6.20 2.54 -4.50
C GLN A 342 -7.28 3.13 -3.57
N SER A 343 -8.36 2.40 -3.29
CA SER A 343 -9.37 2.86 -2.31
C SER A 343 -8.80 2.92 -0.90
N ILE A 344 -8.01 1.92 -0.47
CA ILE A 344 -7.33 1.94 0.84
C ILE A 344 -6.34 3.11 0.91
N LYS A 345 -5.55 3.34 -0.14
CA LYS A 345 -4.63 4.49 -0.22
C LYS A 345 -5.35 5.81 -0.08
N ALA A 346 -6.47 5.99 -0.80
CA ALA A 346 -7.26 7.22 -0.74
C ALA A 346 -7.83 7.46 0.67
N TYR A 347 -8.29 6.40 1.36
CA TYR A 347 -8.74 6.50 2.75
C TYR A 347 -7.60 6.90 3.71
N LEU A 348 -6.41 6.29 3.58
CA LEU A 348 -5.27 6.68 4.40
C LEU A 348 -4.81 8.12 4.12
N GLU A 349 -4.88 8.55 2.85
CA GLU A 349 -4.65 9.95 2.47
C GLU A 349 -5.65 10.88 3.16
N PHE A 350 -6.93 10.52 3.18
CA PHE A 350 -7.96 11.25 3.92
C PHE A 350 -7.65 11.34 5.42
N LEU A 351 -7.31 10.22 6.08
CA LEU A 351 -6.94 10.22 7.51
C LEU A 351 -5.74 11.13 7.79
N LYS A 352 -4.69 11.04 6.97
CA LYS A 352 -3.51 11.91 7.06
C LYS A 352 -3.91 13.38 6.93
N MET A 353 -4.71 13.73 5.93
CA MET A 353 -5.16 15.10 5.66
C MET A 353 -5.97 15.66 6.83
N ASN A 354 -6.97 14.90 7.30
CA ASN A 354 -7.80 15.30 8.43
C ASN A 354 -6.98 15.43 9.73
N GLY A 355 -6.01 14.54 9.94
CA GLY A 355 -5.04 14.60 11.03
C GLY A 355 -4.16 15.85 10.97
N THR A 356 -3.63 16.20 9.79
CA THR A 356 -2.81 17.40 9.61
C THR A 356 -3.60 18.69 9.83
N ALA A 357 -4.86 18.75 9.40
CA ALA A 357 -5.74 19.89 9.68
C ALA A 357 -6.02 20.01 11.18
N SER A 358 -6.35 18.90 11.85
CA SER A 358 -6.57 18.87 13.30
C SER A 358 -5.33 19.29 14.10
N ARG A 359 -4.13 18.92 13.64
CA ARG A 359 -2.86 19.41 14.20
C ARG A 359 -2.72 20.92 14.06
N TYR A 360 -3.02 21.49 12.90
CA TYR A 360 -2.98 22.95 12.72
C TYR A 360 -3.99 23.68 13.61
N LEU A 361 -5.17 23.10 13.84
CA LEU A 361 -6.14 23.64 14.79
C LEU A 361 -5.61 23.61 16.24
N ALA A 362 -4.95 22.52 16.65
CA ALA A 362 -4.30 22.45 17.95
C ALA A 362 -3.15 23.47 18.10
N ILE A 363 -2.38 23.74 17.03
CA ILE A 363 -1.37 24.80 17.00
C ILE A 363 -2.04 26.18 17.17
N ILE A 364 -3.19 26.40 16.52
CA ILE A 364 -3.96 27.63 16.65
C ILE A 364 -4.42 27.83 18.11
N ASP A 365 -4.92 26.80 18.78
CA ASP A 365 -5.35 26.89 20.18
C ASP A 365 -4.16 27.16 21.13
N ASN A 366 -3.02 26.51 20.89
CA ASN A 366 -1.81 26.75 21.67
C ASN A 366 -1.29 28.18 21.45
N THR A 367 -1.23 28.63 20.19
CA THR A 367 -0.79 30.00 19.88
C THR A 367 -1.73 31.02 20.49
N LYS A 368 -3.06 30.88 20.41
CA LYS A 368 -4.01 31.79 21.09
C LYS A 368 -3.78 31.90 22.60
N SER A 369 -3.35 30.82 23.24
CA SER A 369 -3.07 30.78 24.68
C SER A 369 -1.77 31.51 25.07
N GLU A 370 -0.86 31.71 24.13
CA GLU A 370 0.38 32.46 24.36
C GLU A 370 0.10 33.98 24.46
N LYS A 371 0.86 34.70 25.27
CA LYS A 371 0.61 36.14 25.55
C LYS A 371 1.10 37.09 24.45
N LYS A 372 1.81 36.59 23.44
CA LYS A 372 2.46 37.39 22.38
C LYS A 372 2.23 36.76 21.01
N ASN A 373 1.05 36.99 20.45
CA ASN A 373 0.67 36.35 19.19
C ASN A 373 0.50 37.42 18.12
N LYS A 374 1.18 37.26 17.00
CA LYS A 374 0.94 38.11 15.84
C LYS A 374 -0.29 37.58 15.10
N PRO A 375 -1.27 38.44 14.74
CA PRO A 375 -2.42 38.01 13.94
C PRO A 375 -2.04 37.35 12.61
N GLN A 376 -0.87 37.67 12.06
CA GLN A 376 -0.33 37.10 10.82
C GLN A 376 -0.03 35.59 10.94
N ASP A 377 0.45 35.14 12.10
CA ASP A 377 0.80 33.73 12.33
C ASP A 377 -0.46 32.86 12.33
N LEU A 378 -1.54 33.35 12.97
CA LEU A 378 -2.86 32.71 12.97
C LEU A 378 -3.47 32.68 11.57
N LEU A 379 -3.33 33.77 10.80
CA LEU A 379 -3.82 33.84 9.43
C LEU A 379 -3.19 32.75 8.55
N ARG A 380 -1.87 32.56 8.62
CA ARG A 380 -1.15 31.53 7.84
C ARG A 380 -1.63 30.11 8.18
N LEU A 381 -1.89 29.85 9.47
CA LEU A 381 -2.38 28.54 9.93
C LEU A 381 -3.80 28.26 9.42
N TYR A 382 -4.71 29.24 9.51
CA TYR A 382 -6.06 29.08 8.95
C TYR A 382 -6.06 28.93 7.43
N ASP A 383 -5.17 29.62 6.72
CA ASP A 383 -4.99 29.42 5.27
C ASP A 383 -4.60 27.97 4.94
N SER A 384 -3.65 27.41 5.71
CA SER A 384 -3.22 26.02 5.54
C SER A 384 -4.35 25.03 5.81
N VAL A 385 -5.18 25.26 6.84
CA VAL A 385 -6.35 24.43 7.15
C VAL A 385 -7.39 24.46 6.02
N ILE A 386 -7.66 25.65 5.46
CA ILE A 386 -8.61 25.81 4.36
C ILE A 386 -8.13 25.09 3.10
N GLU A 387 -6.83 25.15 2.79
CA GLU A 387 -6.24 24.45 1.65
C GLU A 387 -6.38 22.93 1.80
N ILE A 388 -6.02 22.38 2.96
CA ILE A 388 -6.16 20.94 3.24
C ILE A 388 -7.61 20.48 3.11
N TYR A 389 -8.58 21.24 3.63
CA TYR A 389 -9.98 20.86 3.54
C TYR A 389 -10.54 20.93 2.11
N LYS A 390 -10.00 21.78 1.24
CA LYS A 390 -10.32 21.73 -0.20
C LYS A 390 -9.73 20.48 -0.85
N GLU A 391 -8.46 20.19 -0.57
CA GLU A 391 -7.80 18.99 -1.11
C GLU A 391 -8.51 17.69 -0.67
N VAL A 392 -9.06 17.65 0.55
CA VAL A 392 -9.89 16.50 1.01
C VAL A 392 -11.07 16.24 0.07
N SER A 393 -11.76 17.29 -0.38
CA SER A 393 -12.90 17.15 -1.30
C SER A 393 -12.49 16.67 -2.70
N GLU A 394 -11.23 16.80 -3.06
CA GLU A 394 -10.66 16.37 -4.35
C GLU A 394 -10.05 14.96 -4.29
N THR A 395 -10.09 14.28 -3.13
CA THR A 395 -9.50 12.96 -2.97
C THR A 395 -10.25 11.88 -3.80
N PRO A 396 -9.54 10.92 -4.42
CA PRO A 396 -10.17 9.87 -5.21
C PRO A 396 -11.17 9.05 -4.37
N GLY A 397 -12.43 9.01 -4.84
CA GLY A 397 -13.53 8.30 -4.16
C GLY A 397 -14.36 9.15 -3.20
N ALA A 398 -13.95 10.38 -2.89
CA ALA A 398 -14.76 11.33 -2.11
C ALA A 398 -16.06 11.73 -2.83
N GLU A 399 -16.06 11.74 -4.17
CA GLU A 399 -17.22 12.03 -5.02
C GLU A 399 -18.46 11.17 -4.72
N TYR A 400 -18.26 9.96 -4.22
CA TYR A 400 -19.35 9.03 -3.92
C TYR A 400 -19.98 9.27 -2.55
N ASP A 401 -19.34 10.02 -1.66
CA ASP A 401 -19.87 10.39 -0.34
C ASP A 401 -20.30 11.87 -0.31
N LYS A 402 -21.58 12.11 -0.63
CA LYS A 402 -22.16 13.46 -0.62
C LYS A 402 -22.11 14.11 0.76
N ASN A 403 -22.25 13.33 1.83
CA ASN A 403 -22.22 13.86 3.19
C ASN A 403 -20.83 14.38 3.54
N LEU A 404 -19.78 13.72 3.06
CA LEU A 404 -18.40 14.17 3.22
C LEU A 404 -18.19 15.53 2.53
N ILE A 405 -18.56 15.64 1.25
CA ILE A 405 -18.37 16.88 0.47
C ILE A 405 -19.09 18.06 1.13
N GLU A 406 -20.37 17.88 1.47
CA GLU A 406 -21.15 18.93 2.12
C GLU A 406 -20.55 19.35 3.48
N ALA A 407 -20.02 18.39 4.27
CA ALA A 407 -19.36 18.71 5.52
C ALA A 407 -18.10 19.56 5.32
N PHE A 408 -17.20 19.14 4.42
CA PHE A 408 -15.92 19.83 4.18
C PHE A 408 -16.12 21.20 3.52
N GLU A 409 -17.13 21.39 2.66
CA GLU A 409 -17.51 22.71 2.15
C GLU A 409 -17.94 23.67 3.28
N VAL A 410 -18.70 23.17 4.26
CA VAL A 410 -19.08 23.98 5.43
C VAL A 410 -17.88 24.28 6.31
N LYS A 411 -16.98 23.32 6.54
CA LYS A 411 -15.72 23.56 7.27
C LYS A 411 -14.88 24.64 6.59
N VAL A 412 -14.78 24.63 5.27
CA VAL A 412 -14.08 25.67 4.51
C VAL A 412 -14.69 27.05 4.76
N GLU A 413 -16.01 27.21 4.67
CA GLU A 413 -16.64 28.51 4.96
C GLU A 413 -16.53 28.92 6.43
N TYR A 414 -16.62 27.95 7.34
CA TYR A 414 -16.43 28.17 8.77
C TYR A 414 -15.06 28.78 9.06
N TYR A 415 -13.97 28.15 8.60
CA TYR A 415 -12.62 28.65 8.84
C TYR A 415 -12.27 29.89 8.01
N ARG A 416 -12.94 30.14 6.88
CA ARG A 416 -12.85 31.41 6.15
C ARG A 416 -13.31 32.61 6.99
N ALA A 417 -14.30 32.43 7.87
CA ALA A 417 -14.73 33.48 8.79
C ALA A 417 -13.61 33.86 9.77
N PHE A 418 -13.00 32.85 10.43
CA PHE A 418 -11.85 33.06 11.33
C PHE A 418 -10.65 33.68 10.61
N ARG A 419 -10.33 33.21 9.41
CA ARG A 419 -9.28 33.80 8.58
C ARG A 419 -9.54 35.28 8.29
N CYS A 420 -10.78 35.63 7.93
CA CYS A 420 -11.17 37.02 7.63
C CYS A 420 -11.02 37.93 8.85
N PHE A 421 -11.33 37.44 10.06
CA PHE A 421 -11.11 38.14 11.32
C PHE A 421 -9.63 38.42 11.63
N TYR A 422 -8.76 37.43 11.48
CA TYR A 422 -7.32 37.66 11.71
C TYR A 422 -6.70 38.53 10.62
N MET A 423 -7.25 38.47 9.41
CA MET A 423 -6.89 39.40 8.34
C MET A 423 -7.25 40.83 8.73
N SER A 424 -8.49 41.12 9.13
CA SER A 424 -8.88 42.47 9.57
C SER A 424 -8.06 42.96 10.77
N SER A 425 -7.75 42.07 11.71
CA SER A 425 -6.89 42.37 12.87
C SER A 425 -5.46 42.74 12.45
N SER A 426 -4.90 42.09 11.43
CA SER A 426 -3.59 42.44 10.89
C SER A 426 -3.57 43.81 10.22
N TYR A 427 -4.63 44.20 9.50
CA TYR A 427 -4.77 45.54 8.90
C TYR A 427 -4.95 46.62 9.97
N SER A 428 -5.65 46.31 11.07
CA SER A 428 -5.76 47.20 12.24
C SER A 428 -4.39 47.47 12.86
N ALA A 429 -3.56 46.43 13.01
CA ALA A 429 -2.20 46.55 13.51
C ALA A 429 -1.27 47.37 12.58
N LEU A 430 -1.59 47.44 11.27
CA LEU A 430 -0.89 48.28 10.29
C LEU A 430 -1.46 49.70 10.18
N HIS A 431 -2.33 50.12 11.10
CA HIS A 431 -2.99 51.43 11.10
C HIS A 431 -3.88 51.72 9.87
N LYS A 432 -4.23 50.70 9.08
CA LYS A 432 -5.14 50.80 7.93
C LYS A 432 -6.59 50.62 8.37
N TYR A 433 -7.09 51.60 9.13
CA TYR A 433 -8.35 51.47 9.86
C TYR A 433 -9.60 51.38 8.96
N SER A 434 -9.59 52.03 7.80
CA SER A 434 -10.69 51.98 6.83
C SER A 434 -10.88 50.57 6.27
N GLU A 435 -9.80 49.96 5.83
CA GLU A 435 -9.74 48.61 5.27
C GLU A 435 -10.06 47.58 6.34
N ALA A 436 -9.50 47.75 7.55
CA ALA A 436 -9.82 46.90 8.68
C ALA A 436 -11.32 46.89 8.99
N ALA A 437 -11.97 48.07 9.05
CA ALA A 437 -13.41 48.17 9.32
C ALA A 437 -14.27 47.45 8.26
N ALA A 438 -13.96 47.64 6.97
CA ALA A 438 -14.65 46.95 5.89
C ALA A 438 -14.47 45.42 5.94
N LEU A 439 -13.28 44.96 6.33
CA LEU A 439 -13.01 43.53 6.51
C LEU A 439 -13.76 42.94 7.72
N PHE A 440 -13.92 43.69 8.83
CA PHE A 440 -14.75 43.23 9.94
C PHE A 440 -16.23 43.09 9.55
N ASP A 441 -16.76 44.01 8.73
CA ASP A 441 -18.13 43.89 8.19
C ASP A 441 -18.29 42.63 7.31
N ARG A 442 -17.27 42.35 6.49
CA ARG A 442 -17.22 41.11 5.70
C ARG A 442 -17.11 39.85 6.57
N THR A 443 -16.41 39.93 7.69
CA THR A 443 -16.35 38.80 8.64
C THR A 443 -17.74 38.51 9.22
N LEU A 444 -18.51 39.54 9.59
CA LEU A 444 -19.89 39.36 10.08
C LEU A 444 -20.80 38.70 9.04
N SER A 445 -20.70 39.09 7.76
CA SER A 445 -21.49 38.46 6.70
C SER A 445 -21.13 36.98 6.53
N ARG A 446 -19.84 36.65 6.58
CA ARG A 446 -19.36 35.26 6.50
C ARG A 446 -19.79 34.42 7.70
N ILE A 447 -19.83 34.98 8.90
CA ILE A 447 -20.35 34.29 10.09
C ILE A 447 -21.82 33.91 9.88
N GLN A 448 -22.65 34.84 9.38
CA GLN A 448 -24.06 34.56 9.09
C GLN A 448 -24.24 33.46 8.03
N GLU A 449 -23.44 33.48 6.98
CA GLU A 449 -23.43 32.42 5.95
C GLU A 449 -23.01 31.06 6.54
N ALA A 450 -21.94 31.02 7.34
CA ALA A 450 -21.45 29.82 7.99
C ALA A 450 -22.47 29.24 8.98
N GLU A 451 -23.12 30.08 9.80
CA GLU A 451 -24.21 29.67 10.69
C GLU A 451 -25.40 29.09 9.91
N GLY A 452 -25.76 29.73 8.80
CA GLY A 452 -26.84 29.28 7.92
C GLY A 452 -26.56 27.90 7.32
N LYS A 453 -25.32 27.66 6.89
CA LYS A 453 -24.89 26.35 6.37
C LYS A 453 -24.78 25.30 7.48
N LEU A 454 -24.22 25.65 8.64
CA LEU A 454 -24.08 24.75 9.79
C LEU A 454 -25.43 24.26 10.32
N LYS A 455 -26.46 25.14 10.34
CA LYS A 455 -27.82 24.77 10.74
C LYS A 455 -28.45 23.69 9.85
N LYS A 456 -28.10 23.63 8.58
CA LYS A 456 -28.61 22.62 7.63
C LYS A 456 -27.99 21.24 7.83
N LEU A 457 -26.79 21.17 8.43
CA LEU A 457 -25.95 19.97 8.47
C LEU A 457 -25.73 19.41 9.89
N LYS A 458 -26.60 19.74 10.86
CA LYS A 458 -26.47 19.34 12.27
C LYS A 458 -26.40 17.82 12.53
N SER A 459 -26.79 16.98 11.58
CA SER A 459 -26.81 15.52 11.71
C SER A 459 -25.60 14.81 11.07
N ASN A 460 -24.62 15.56 10.55
CA ASN A 460 -23.50 14.98 9.80
C ASN A 460 -22.34 14.57 10.73
N SER A 461 -21.86 13.33 10.59
CA SER A 461 -20.82 12.73 11.45
C SER A 461 -19.45 13.38 11.33
N TYR A 462 -19.17 14.06 10.22
CA TYR A 462 -17.86 14.67 9.95
C TYR A 462 -17.67 16.05 10.60
N ILE A 463 -18.71 16.64 11.19
CA ILE A 463 -18.63 17.92 11.91
C ILE A 463 -18.36 17.62 13.38
N THR A 464 -17.11 17.82 13.82
CA THR A 464 -16.66 17.43 15.17
C THR A 464 -16.25 18.63 16.02
N ASN A 465 -15.54 19.60 15.44
CA ASN A 465 -14.95 20.73 16.17
C ASN A 465 -15.70 22.05 15.92
N GLU A 466 -16.51 22.12 14.87
CA GLU A 466 -17.18 23.34 14.41
C GLU A 466 -18.53 23.52 15.10
N THR A 467 -18.58 24.39 16.13
CA THR A 467 -19.80 24.64 16.89
C THR A 467 -20.42 26.00 16.58
N ALA A 468 -21.73 26.13 16.82
CA ALA A 468 -22.40 27.43 16.74
C ALA A 468 -21.95 28.40 17.86
N GLN A 469 -21.48 27.86 18.98
CA GLN A 469 -21.01 28.65 20.13
C GLN A 469 -19.73 29.41 19.77
N SER A 470 -18.75 28.74 19.16
CA SER A 470 -17.50 29.38 18.72
C SER A 470 -17.71 30.44 17.63
N LEU A 471 -18.74 30.33 16.79
CA LEU A 471 -19.12 31.41 15.85
C LEU A 471 -19.74 32.61 16.57
N SER A 472 -20.54 32.37 17.61
CA SER A 472 -21.11 33.42 18.45
C SER A 472 -20.03 34.17 19.24
N GLU A 473 -19.03 33.45 19.74
CA GLU A 473 -17.84 34.02 20.39
C GLU A 473 -17.04 34.88 19.40
N LEU A 474 -16.75 34.34 18.21
CA LEU A 474 -16.07 35.08 17.15
C LEU A 474 -16.83 36.36 16.78
N ARG A 475 -18.17 36.30 16.72
CA ARG A 475 -19.00 37.48 16.45
C ARG A 475 -18.83 38.55 17.53
N SER A 476 -18.82 38.15 18.81
CA SER A 476 -18.57 39.05 19.93
C SER A 476 -17.16 39.68 19.86
N GLU A 477 -16.15 38.87 19.52
CA GLU A 477 -14.78 39.36 19.31
C GLU A 477 -14.69 40.37 18.15
N VAL A 478 -15.39 40.11 17.05
CA VAL A 478 -15.46 41.01 15.89
C VAL A 478 -16.10 42.34 16.27
N ASP A 479 -17.22 42.33 17.00
CA ASP A 479 -17.90 43.55 17.44
C ASP A 479 -17.02 44.37 18.38
N ALA A 480 -16.32 43.73 19.33
CA ALA A 480 -15.34 44.37 20.20
C ALA A 480 -14.16 44.97 19.41
N ALA A 481 -13.58 44.20 18.49
CA ALA A 481 -12.49 44.65 17.64
C ALA A 481 -12.91 45.84 16.76
N LYS A 482 -14.12 45.83 16.22
CA LYS A 482 -14.66 46.93 15.39
C LYS A 482 -14.80 48.23 16.20
N ILE A 483 -15.24 48.15 17.46
CA ILE A 483 -15.28 49.32 18.36
C ILE A 483 -13.85 49.82 18.63
N SER A 484 -12.90 48.91 18.91
CA SER A 484 -11.51 49.27 19.16
C SER A 484 -10.86 49.97 17.96
N VAL A 485 -11.14 49.52 16.74
CA VAL A 485 -10.64 50.12 15.49
C VAL A 485 -11.22 51.52 15.27
N ARG A 486 -12.51 51.71 15.56
CA ARG A 486 -13.16 53.03 15.49
C ARG A 486 -12.54 54.00 16.50
N ALA A 487 -12.31 53.54 17.73
CA ALA A 487 -11.65 54.35 18.75
C ALA A 487 -10.21 54.70 18.34
N ALA A 488 -9.43 53.73 17.86
CA ALA A 488 -8.06 53.94 17.39
C ALA A 488 -8.00 54.90 16.18
N ARG A 489 -8.95 54.81 15.25
CA ARG A 489 -9.08 55.73 14.13
C ARG A 489 -9.36 57.16 14.60
N LEU A 490 -10.24 57.34 15.58
CA LEU A 490 -10.55 58.66 16.14
C LEU A 490 -9.35 59.23 16.90
N ALA A 491 -8.63 58.41 17.67
CA ALA A 491 -7.39 58.82 18.34
C ALA A 491 -6.29 59.22 17.35
N ALA A 492 -6.13 58.46 16.26
CA ALA A 492 -5.21 58.82 15.18
C ALA A 492 -5.63 60.13 14.48
N ALA A 493 -6.93 60.36 14.27
CA ALA A 493 -7.44 61.61 13.70
C ALA A 493 -7.31 62.81 14.65
N ALA A 494 -7.33 62.58 15.97
CA ALA A 494 -7.11 63.60 16.99
C ALA A 494 -5.62 63.99 17.16
N GLY A 495 -4.70 63.28 16.50
CA GLY A 495 -3.26 63.57 16.52
C GLY A 495 -2.48 62.91 17.66
N ASP A 496 -3.12 62.06 18.47
CA ASP A 496 -2.46 61.35 19.58
C ASP A 496 -1.55 60.21 19.10
N ILE A 497 -1.71 59.76 17.85
CA ILE A 497 -0.94 58.67 17.25
C ILE A 497 -0.36 59.17 15.92
N LYS A 498 0.92 59.53 15.92
CA LYS A 498 1.67 59.79 14.69
C LYS A 498 1.75 58.49 13.89
N THR A 499 0.95 58.38 12.84
CA THR A 499 0.99 57.24 11.93
C THR A 499 2.34 57.20 11.19
N ASP A 500 2.88 56.01 10.91
CA ASP A 500 4.12 55.83 10.10
C ASP A 500 4.06 56.54 8.73
N SER A 501 2.84 56.82 8.24
CA SER A 501 2.59 57.63 7.05
C SER A 501 3.16 59.06 7.14
N GLU A 502 3.29 59.63 8.35
CA GLU A 502 3.91 60.94 8.55
C GLU A 502 5.44 60.89 8.55
N VAL A 503 6.04 59.78 8.99
CA VAL A 503 7.50 59.58 8.95
C VAL A 503 7.98 59.46 7.49
N ALA A 504 7.17 58.84 6.63
CA ALA A 504 7.42 58.74 5.19
C ALA A 504 7.35 60.09 4.43
N LYS A 505 6.89 61.18 5.05
CA LYS A 505 6.92 62.53 4.44
C LYS A 505 8.27 63.23 4.59
N THR A 506 9.20 62.70 5.38
CA THR A 506 10.58 63.18 5.36
C THR A 506 11.24 62.70 4.08
N ILE A 507 11.47 63.61 3.13
CA ILE A 507 12.15 63.30 1.87
C ILE A 507 13.59 62.90 2.23
N ASP A 508 13.89 61.62 2.11
CA ASP A 508 15.20 61.07 2.36
C ASP A 508 16.13 61.38 1.16
N GLU A 509 17.18 62.17 1.40
CA GLU A 509 18.10 62.70 0.38
C GLU A 509 19.21 61.71 -0.03
N ARG A 510 19.21 60.47 0.48
CA ARG A 510 20.19 59.44 0.11
C ARG A 510 20.08 59.02 -1.38
N PRO A 511 21.19 58.69 -2.06
CA PRO A 511 21.18 58.29 -3.46
C PRO A 511 20.37 57.01 -3.71
N LEU A 512 19.64 56.95 -4.83
CA LEU A 512 18.83 55.79 -5.20
C LEU A 512 19.61 54.47 -5.21
N LEU A 513 20.88 54.52 -5.62
CA LEU A 513 21.78 53.36 -5.69
C LEU A 513 22.01 52.70 -4.31
N GLU A 514 22.00 53.48 -3.23
CA GLU A 514 22.21 52.96 -1.86
C GLU A 514 20.91 52.43 -1.25
N THR A 515 19.76 52.77 -1.83
CA THR A 515 18.44 52.55 -1.25
C THR A 515 17.53 51.70 -2.15
N VAL A 516 18.10 50.91 -3.07
CA VAL A 516 17.37 50.09 -4.07
C VAL A 516 16.38 49.12 -3.43
N ASN A 517 16.66 48.64 -2.22
CA ASN A 517 15.83 47.67 -1.51
C ASN A 517 14.69 48.33 -0.71
N GLU A 518 14.63 49.66 -0.67
CA GLU A 518 13.61 50.42 0.05
C GLU A 518 12.57 50.99 -0.92
N TRP A 519 11.29 50.75 -0.66
CA TRP A 519 10.22 51.39 -1.44
C TRP A 519 10.11 52.87 -1.06
N ARG A 520 10.40 53.77 -2.02
CA ARG A 520 10.32 55.23 -1.83
C ARG A 520 9.27 55.85 -2.74
N GLN A 521 8.43 56.71 -2.18
CA GLN A 521 7.46 57.49 -2.95
C GLN A 521 8.01 58.89 -3.17
N TRP A 522 8.37 59.22 -4.41
CA TRP A 522 8.80 60.57 -4.78
C TRP A 522 7.69 61.32 -5.51
N ASN A 523 7.32 62.48 -4.97
CA ASN A 523 6.47 63.43 -5.65
C ASN A 523 7.32 64.22 -6.67
N VAL A 524 7.50 63.63 -7.86
CA VAL A 524 8.23 64.23 -8.99
C VAL A 524 7.73 65.66 -9.29
N ARG A 525 6.41 65.88 -9.15
CA ARG A 525 5.75 67.16 -9.43
C ARG A 525 6.09 68.29 -8.46
N GLU A 526 6.37 67.98 -7.19
CA GLU A 526 6.80 68.96 -6.18
C GLU A 526 8.31 69.21 -6.30
N SER A 527 9.09 68.14 -6.49
CA SER A 527 10.56 68.24 -6.63
C SER A 527 11.00 69.09 -7.84
N LEU A 528 10.23 69.04 -8.94
CA LEU A 528 10.45 69.89 -10.12
C LEU A 528 10.17 71.39 -9.87
N ARG A 529 9.25 71.74 -8.96
CA ARG A 529 8.98 73.15 -8.60
C ARG A 529 10.14 73.76 -7.83
N ASP A 530 10.74 72.97 -6.94
CA ASP A 530 11.82 73.41 -6.05
C ASP A 530 13.21 73.32 -6.71
N LYS A 531 13.29 72.97 -8.00
CA LYS A 531 14.55 72.70 -8.73
C LYS A 531 15.47 71.71 -8.01
N LYS A 532 14.91 70.81 -7.20
CA LYS A 532 15.69 69.77 -6.51
C LYS A 532 15.98 68.63 -7.48
N THR A 533 17.26 68.39 -7.74
CA THR A 533 17.70 67.25 -8.56
C THR A 533 17.59 65.97 -7.75
N ILE A 534 16.98 64.97 -8.35
CA ILE A 534 16.89 63.60 -7.84
C ILE A 534 18.30 62.98 -7.71
N PRO A 535 18.80 62.64 -6.51
CA PRO A 535 20.10 62.00 -6.35
C PRO A 535 20.03 60.52 -6.77
N VAL A 536 20.51 60.21 -7.98
CA VAL A 536 20.50 58.83 -8.52
C VAL A 536 21.69 58.02 -7.99
N ALA A 537 22.89 58.57 -8.11
CA ALA A 537 24.14 57.97 -7.66
C ALA A 537 25.15 59.08 -7.32
N SER A 538 26.05 58.82 -6.39
CA SER A 538 27.20 59.69 -6.13
C SER A 538 28.20 59.57 -7.27
N LEU A 539 28.59 60.71 -7.85
CA LEU A 539 29.60 60.78 -8.91
C LEU A 539 30.72 61.75 -8.47
N PRO A 540 31.99 61.30 -8.43
CA PRO A 540 32.49 59.97 -8.79
C PRO A 540 32.12 58.86 -7.76
N PRO A 541 32.07 57.58 -8.17
CA PRO A 541 31.74 56.47 -7.26
C PRO A 541 32.77 56.34 -6.14
N ALA A 542 32.31 56.01 -4.94
CA ALA A 542 33.19 55.78 -3.79
C ALA A 542 34.08 54.55 -4.02
N PHE A 543 35.37 54.66 -3.71
CA PHE A 543 36.31 53.54 -3.80
C PHE A 543 36.00 52.50 -2.70
N ILE A 544 35.73 51.26 -3.11
CA ILE A 544 35.48 50.13 -2.20
C ILE A 544 36.77 49.29 -2.12
N PRO A 545 37.34 49.03 -0.94
CA PRO A 545 38.47 48.12 -0.80
C PRO A 545 38.03 46.69 -1.12
N MET A 546 38.62 46.09 -2.15
CA MET A 546 38.31 44.72 -2.55
C MET A 546 39.36 43.77 -1.94
N PRO A 547 38.98 42.77 -1.13
CA PRO A 547 39.95 41.81 -0.62
C PRO A 547 40.49 40.98 -1.78
N ASN A 548 41.81 40.83 -1.85
CA ASN A 548 42.44 39.89 -2.78
C ASN A 548 41.94 38.48 -2.48
N LYS A 549 41.68 37.67 -3.52
CA LYS A 549 41.24 36.29 -3.35
C LYS A 549 42.17 35.57 -2.35
N PRO A 550 41.65 34.97 -1.26
CA PRO A 550 42.47 34.24 -0.32
C PRO A 550 43.13 33.05 -1.04
N ILE A 551 44.39 32.79 -0.70
CA ILE A 551 45.14 31.67 -1.27
C ILE A 551 44.53 30.38 -0.70
N PHE A 552 43.91 29.59 -1.56
CA PHE A 552 43.34 28.30 -1.21
C PHE A 552 44.29 27.20 -1.66
N PHE A 553 44.79 26.39 -0.73
CA PHE A 553 45.61 25.24 -1.04
C PHE A 553 44.72 24.00 -1.18
N ASP A 554 44.87 23.26 -2.26
CA ASP A 554 44.24 21.95 -2.42
C ASP A 554 45.00 20.90 -1.61
N LEU A 555 44.64 20.79 -0.33
CA LEU A 555 45.25 19.84 0.59
C LEU A 555 44.82 18.39 0.30
N ALA A 556 43.75 18.16 -0.47
CA ALA A 556 43.24 16.83 -0.76
C ALA A 556 44.25 16.01 -1.59
N ASN A 557 45.05 16.68 -2.42
CA ASN A 557 46.08 16.03 -3.21
C ASN A 557 47.17 15.36 -2.33
N PHE A 558 47.46 15.87 -1.13
CA PHE A 558 48.40 15.23 -0.20
C PHE A 558 47.83 13.95 0.43
N HIS A 559 46.51 13.79 0.44
CA HIS A 559 45.84 12.62 1.01
C HIS A 559 45.59 11.50 -0.02
N LEU A 560 45.89 11.74 -1.31
CA LEU A 560 45.88 10.71 -2.35
C LEU A 560 47.09 9.80 -2.19
N THR A 561 46.93 8.76 -1.37
CA THR A 561 47.92 7.68 -1.24
C THR A 561 47.49 6.48 -2.09
N MET A 562 48.48 5.76 -2.63
CA MET A 562 48.19 4.49 -3.31
C MET A 562 47.61 3.50 -2.29
N PRO A 563 46.59 2.72 -2.67
CA PRO A 563 46.02 1.73 -1.77
C PRO A 563 47.07 0.69 -1.40
N ASP A 564 47.03 0.24 -0.14
CA ASP A 564 47.91 -0.81 0.34
C ASP A 564 47.63 -2.11 -0.44
N VAL A 565 48.69 -2.64 -1.06
CA VAL A 565 48.65 -3.79 -1.96
C VAL A 565 49.46 -4.97 -1.43
N GLU A 566 49.93 -4.90 -0.18
CA GLU A 566 50.66 -5.99 0.48
C GLU A 566 49.85 -7.30 0.48
N ASP A 567 48.55 -7.25 0.80
CA ASP A 567 47.64 -8.39 0.73
C ASP A 567 47.53 -9.04 -0.67
N ARG A 568 47.67 -8.21 -1.73
CA ARG A 568 47.63 -8.71 -3.12
C ARG A 568 48.96 -9.33 -3.52
N LEU A 569 50.07 -8.79 -3.03
CA LEU A 569 51.41 -9.35 -3.19
C LEU A 569 51.53 -10.71 -2.48
N GLU A 570 51.01 -10.85 -1.27
CA GLU A 570 51.01 -12.13 -0.55
C GLU A 570 50.19 -13.21 -1.26
N LYS A 571 49.04 -12.85 -1.83
CA LYS A 571 48.22 -13.78 -2.63
C LYS A 571 48.97 -14.23 -3.89
N LEU A 572 49.58 -13.29 -4.60
CA LEU A 572 50.39 -13.60 -5.79
C LEU A 572 51.62 -14.46 -5.45
N GLN A 573 52.26 -14.24 -4.29
CA GLN A 573 53.38 -15.06 -3.83
C GLN A 573 52.92 -16.47 -3.45
N LYS A 574 51.80 -16.62 -2.74
CA LYS A 574 51.19 -17.93 -2.44
C LYS A 574 50.81 -18.70 -3.71
N ASP A 575 50.25 -18.01 -4.70
CA ASP A 575 49.92 -18.60 -6.00
C ASP A 575 51.19 -19.01 -6.79
N ARG A 576 52.28 -18.24 -6.65
CA ARG A 576 53.57 -18.55 -7.27
C ARG A 576 54.28 -19.73 -6.60
N ASP A 577 54.23 -19.80 -5.26
CA ASP A 577 54.81 -20.89 -4.47
C ASP A 577 54.03 -22.20 -4.66
N ALA A 578 52.70 -22.11 -4.88
CA ALA A 578 51.87 -23.25 -5.24
C ALA A 578 52.17 -23.82 -6.65
N GLN A 579 52.78 -23.04 -7.55
CA GLN A 579 53.11 -23.46 -8.92
C GLN A 579 54.55 -23.94 -9.12
N THR A 580 55.45 -23.81 -8.14
CA THR A 580 56.82 -24.31 -8.26
C THR A 580 56.99 -25.74 -7.71
N PRO A 581 57.51 -26.71 -8.50
CA PRO A 581 57.81 -28.05 -7.98
C PRO A 581 59.10 -28.01 -7.15
N LYS A 582 59.06 -28.62 -5.96
CA LYS A 582 60.22 -28.75 -5.05
C LYS A 582 61.44 -29.32 -5.79
N LYS A 583 62.50 -28.51 -5.92
CA LYS A 583 63.87 -28.97 -6.17
C LYS A 583 64.75 -28.61 -4.98
N SER A 584 65.56 -29.59 -4.61
CA SER A 584 66.40 -29.67 -3.42
C SER A 584 67.63 -28.74 -3.44
N GLY A 585 67.86 -28.14 -2.27
CA GLY A 585 69.13 -27.83 -1.59
C GLY A 585 70.41 -27.48 -2.36
N LYS A 586 70.89 -26.26 -2.12
CA LYS A 586 72.28 -25.77 -1.87
C LYS A 586 72.18 -24.23 -1.89
N GLY A 587 72.72 -23.41 -1.00
CA GLY A 587 73.82 -23.49 -0.05
C GLY A 587 74.53 -22.12 -0.09
N GLY A 588 74.68 -21.46 1.06
CA GLY A 588 75.46 -20.21 1.25
C GLY A 588 74.70 -18.92 0.88
N SER A 589 74.87 -17.79 1.55
CA SER A 589 75.71 -17.41 2.69
C SER A 589 75.17 -16.08 3.23
N ALA A 590 75.29 -15.91 4.54
CA ALA A 590 74.94 -14.71 5.28
C ALA A 590 75.79 -13.48 4.90
N ALA A 591 75.21 -12.28 4.94
CA ALA A 591 75.53 -11.26 5.96
C ALA A 591 74.82 -9.93 5.66
N PRO A 592 74.56 -9.11 6.70
CA PRO A 592 73.61 -8.00 6.70
C PRO A 592 74.32 -6.65 6.58
N ASN A 593 73.55 -5.55 6.41
CA ASN A 593 73.65 -4.33 7.25
C ASN A 593 72.90 -3.16 6.59
N THR A 594 71.97 -2.52 7.35
CA THR A 594 72.06 -1.16 7.94
C THR A 594 72.10 -0.04 6.89
N SER A 595 71.56 1.15 7.04
CA SER A 595 70.74 1.87 8.03
C SER A 595 70.76 3.32 7.51
N ALA A 596 69.79 4.11 7.95
CA ALA A 596 69.88 5.58 8.01
C ALA A 596 69.76 6.27 6.64
N SER A 597 68.78 7.15 6.40
CA SER A 597 68.51 8.47 6.99
C SER A 597 68.56 9.43 5.81
N LYS A 598 67.42 9.89 5.32
CA LYS A 598 66.77 11.17 5.66
C LYS A 598 67.48 12.37 5.00
N GLU A 599 66.61 13.27 4.52
CA GLU A 599 66.89 14.61 3.96
C GLU A 599 67.34 14.56 2.49
N GLY A 600 66.76 15.30 1.56
CA GLY A 600 65.92 16.48 1.67
C GLY A 600 66.35 17.41 0.54
N GLU A 601 65.38 18.07 -0.09
CA GLU A 601 65.56 19.09 -1.13
C GLU A 601 66.08 18.54 -2.49
N GLY A 602 65.67 19.03 -3.65
CA GLY A 602 64.94 20.22 -4.00
C GLY A 602 65.28 20.47 -5.47
N GLN A 603 64.25 20.75 -6.27
CA GLN A 603 64.29 21.49 -7.54
C GLN A 603 65.32 21.11 -8.61
N GLN A 604 64.81 20.64 -9.74
CA GLN A 604 64.96 21.21 -11.09
C GLN A 604 64.21 20.25 -12.04
N GLY A 605 63.28 20.66 -12.89
CA GLY A 605 63.27 21.91 -13.63
C GLY A 605 63.57 21.62 -15.09
N ILE A 606 62.51 21.22 -15.82
CA ILE A 606 62.28 21.51 -17.24
C ILE A 606 62.99 20.61 -18.28
N SER A 607 62.23 20.37 -19.36
CA SER A 607 62.67 20.06 -20.72
C SER A 607 62.84 18.59 -21.09
N GLY A 608 61.86 18.06 -21.84
CA GLY A 608 62.05 16.80 -22.55
C GLY A 608 60.85 16.36 -23.38
N MET A 609 60.48 17.18 -24.38
CA MET A 609 59.84 16.76 -25.64
C MET A 609 58.61 15.84 -25.59
N VAL A 610 57.47 16.48 -25.89
CA VAL A 610 56.35 15.88 -26.60
C VAL A 610 56.83 15.28 -27.94
N THR A 611 56.83 13.96 -28.03
CA THR A 611 56.73 13.18 -29.28
C THR A 611 55.97 11.92 -28.89
N GLY A 612 54.73 11.66 -29.31
CA GLY A 612 54.25 11.64 -30.68
C GLY A 612 53.53 10.30 -30.84
N TRP A 613 52.22 10.27 -30.61
CA TRP A 613 51.37 9.20 -31.14
C TRP A 613 51.26 9.44 -32.65
N PHE A 614 51.70 8.48 -33.47
CA PHE A 614 50.95 7.86 -34.57
C PHE A 614 51.88 6.96 -35.43
N TRP A 615 51.55 5.66 -35.41
CA TRP A 615 51.78 4.59 -36.40
C TRP A 615 53.17 4.04 -36.70
N GLY A 616 53.26 2.70 -36.61
CA GLY A 616 54.29 1.89 -37.25
C GLY A 616 53.89 0.41 -37.28
N LYS A 617 53.30 -0.03 -38.40
CA LYS A 617 53.06 -1.44 -38.75
C LYS A 617 54.36 -2.25 -38.75
N LYS A 618 54.27 -3.52 -38.33
CA LYS A 618 54.57 -4.66 -39.21
C LYS A 618 53.71 -5.85 -38.84
#